data_AF-A0AAV8HIG5-F1
#
_entry.id   AF-A0AAV8HIG5-F1
#
_cell.length_a   1.000
_cell.length_b   1.000
_cell.length_c   1.000
_cell.angle_alpha   90.00
_cell.angle_beta   90.00
_cell.angle_gamma   90.00
#
_symmetry.space_group_name_H-M   'P 1'
#
loop_
_entity.id
_entity.type
_entity.pdbx_description
1 polymer ?
#
loop_
_entity_poly.entity_id
_entity_poly.type
_entity_poly.pdbx_seq_one_letter_code
_entity_poly.pdbx_strand_id
1 'polypeptide(L)'
;MASSLSREEGIYGDILCNLPECIKQKILIYLPIKEAVRTSILSKSWRHTWSTIPDLVVDCGIHSNVHQNIGNEEELTTTFVDKLFSCHKGNLYKFKLSGVKPDIVFHVRWIETLSQKHVSELILENDTDKFL
;
A
#
# COMPACT_ATOMS: atom_id res chain seq x y z
N MET A 1 40.58 39.85 -11.00
CA MET A 1 40.08 38.78 -11.88
C MET A 1 40.07 37.48 -11.09
N ALA A 2 39.00 37.23 -10.33
CA ALA A 2 38.78 35.93 -9.70
C ALA A 2 37.49 35.38 -10.32
N SER A 3 37.67 34.30 -11.06
CA SER A 3 36.63 33.64 -11.84
C SER A 3 35.54 33.10 -10.93
N SER A 4 34.31 33.52 -11.17
CA SER A 4 33.11 32.92 -10.60
C SER A 4 32.97 31.51 -11.16
N LEU A 5 33.31 30.51 -10.34
CA LEU A 5 32.95 29.12 -10.57
C LEU A 5 31.43 29.00 -10.45
N SER A 6 30.74 29.07 -11.59
CA SER A 6 29.37 28.63 -11.73
C SER A 6 29.31 27.17 -11.27
N ARG A 7 28.72 26.96 -10.11
CA ARG A 7 28.37 25.65 -9.59
C ARG A 7 27.39 25.03 -10.58
N GLU A 8 27.87 24.11 -11.42
CA GLU A 8 27.00 23.20 -12.17
C GLU A 8 26.31 22.29 -11.15
N GLU A 9 25.27 22.81 -10.49
CA GLU A 9 24.32 21.96 -9.79
C GLU A 9 23.58 21.16 -10.86
N GLY A 10 23.86 19.86 -10.91
CA GLY A 10 23.31 18.95 -11.90
C GLY A 10 21.82 19.14 -12.08
N ILE A 11 21.43 19.43 -13.32
CA ILE A 11 20.04 19.50 -13.81
C ILE A 11 19.50 18.06 -13.91
N TYR A 12 19.51 17.34 -12.79
CA TYR A 12 18.77 16.10 -12.63
C TYR A 12 17.85 16.31 -11.44
N GLY A 13 16.86 17.19 -11.63
CA GLY A 13 15.74 17.29 -10.70
C GLY A 13 15.15 15.90 -10.49
N ASP A 14 14.85 15.57 -9.24
CA ASP A 14 14.42 14.24 -8.79
C ASP A 14 13.46 13.58 -9.79
N ILE A 15 14.00 12.63 -10.56
CA ILE A 15 13.32 11.98 -11.70
C ILE A 15 12.05 11.30 -11.21
N LEU A 16 12.08 10.70 -10.02
CA LEU A 16 10.93 10.01 -9.42
C LEU A 16 9.83 11.00 -9.07
N CYS A 17 10.17 12.21 -8.61
CA CYS A 17 9.19 13.25 -8.33
C CYS A 17 8.48 13.75 -9.60
N ASN A 18 9.20 13.80 -10.72
CA ASN A 18 8.73 14.35 -12.00
C ASN A 18 7.97 13.34 -12.88
N LEU A 19 7.83 12.08 -12.45
CA LEU A 19 7.05 11.09 -13.18
C LEU A 19 5.57 11.51 -13.30
N PRO A 20 4.91 11.27 -14.45
CA PRO A 20 3.46 11.38 -14.56
C PRO A 20 2.74 10.49 -13.55
N GLU A 21 1.56 10.92 -13.09
CA GLU A 21 0.80 10.23 -12.05
C GLU A 21 0.50 8.77 -12.41
N CYS A 22 0.14 8.51 -13.67
CA CYS A 22 -0.14 7.15 -14.16
C CYS A 22 1.06 6.21 -14.04
N ILE A 23 2.28 6.72 -14.21
CA ILE A 23 3.51 5.93 -14.06
C ILE A 23 3.77 5.64 -12.58
N LYS A 24 3.54 6.60 -11.70
CA LYS A 24 3.64 6.38 -10.25
C LYS A 24 2.64 5.32 -9.80
N GLN A 25 1.37 5.45 -10.19
CA GLN A 25 0.34 4.43 -9.93
C GLN A 25 0.79 3.06 -10.44
N LYS A 26 1.34 2.98 -11.65
CA LYS A 26 1.84 1.74 -12.23
C LYS A 26 3.03 1.16 -11.46
N ILE A 27 3.90 1.97 -10.86
CA ILE A 27 4.95 1.47 -9.96
C ILE A 27 4.32 0.92 -8.68
N LEU A 28 3.37 1.64 -8.10
CA LEU A 28 2.76 1.31 -6.81
C LEU A 28 1.92 0.03 -6.84
N ILE A 29 1.27 -0.33 -7.94
CA ILE A 29 0.52 -1.61 -8.04
C ILE A 29 1.42 -2.85 -7.93
N TYR A 30 2.73 -2.72 -8.14
CA TYR A 30 3.69 -3.81 -7.97
C TYR A 30 4.25 -3.89 -6.55
N LEU A 31 3.88 -2.97 -5.66
CA LEU A 31 4.33 -2.94 -4.28
C LEU A 31 3.25 -3.48 -3.34
N PRO A 32 3.61 -4.21 -2.27
CA PRO A 32 2.72 -4.41 -1.15
C PRO A 32 2.23 -3.06 -0.63
N ILE A 33 0.97 -2.98 -0.19
CA ILE A 33 0.34 -1.70 0.12
C ILE A 33 1.08 -0.90 1.20
N LYS A 34 1.72 -1.57 2.17
CA LYS A 34 2.53 -0.93 3.20
C LYS A 34 3.69 -0.15 2.59
N GLU A 35 4.38 -0.73 1.62
CA GLU A 35 5.47 -0.07 0.89
C GLU A 35 4.95 1.02 -0.04
N ALA A 36 3.82 0.79 -0.70
CA ALA A 36 3.18 1.81 -1.53
C ALA A 36 2.81 3.06 -0.70
N VAL A 37 2.22 2.89 0.48
CA VAL A 37 1.92 3.98 1.41
C VAL A 37 3.20 4.68 1.87
N ARG A 38 4.29 3.96 2.13
CA ARG A 38 5.58 4.56 2.53
C ARG A 38 6.14 5.53 1.49
N THR A 39 5.88 5.31 0.20
CA THR A 39 6.30 6.27 -0.85
C THR A 39 5.69 7.66 -0.70
N SER A 40 4.64 7.82 0.12
CA SER A 40 4.00 9.11 0.41
C SER A 40 4.94 10.16 0.98
N ILE A 41 6.08 9.76 1.55
CA ILE A 41 7.09 10.66 2.11
C ILE A 41 8.06 11.21 1.06
N LEU A 42 8.13 10.62 -0.14
CA LEU A 42 9.10 11.01 -1.17
C LEU A 42 8.86 12.45 -1.64
N SER A 43 7.62 12.81 -1.94
CA SER A 43 7.25 14.21 -2.21
C SER A 43 5.75 14.44 -2.15
N LYS A 44 5.34 15.71 -2.34
CA LYS A 44 3.93 16.09 -2.40
C LYS A 44 3.16 15.36 -3.50
N SER A 45 3.81 15.02 -4.62
CA SER A 45 3.15 14.31 -5.72
C SER A 45 2.94 12.83 -5.42
N TRP A 46 3.82 12.18 -4.66
CA TRP A 46 3.66 10.78 -4.23
C TRP A 46 2.69 10.59 -3.06
N ARG A 47 2.47 11.64 -2.25
CA ARG A 47 1.70 11.59 -1.00
C ARG A 47 0.33 10.91 -1.10
N HIS A 48 -0.33 11.06 -2.23
CA HIS A 48 -1.71 10.59 -2.41
C HIS A 48 -1.87 9.60 -3.57
N THR A 49 -0.82 9.29 -4.32
CA THR A 49 -0.88 8.41 -5.50
C THR A 49 -1.45 7.04 -5.14
N TRP A 50 -0.96 6.43 -4.04
CA TRP A 50 -1.40 5.11 -3.60
C TRP A 50 -2.91 5.03 -3.33
N SER A 51 -3.56 6.15 -2.95
CA SER A 51 -4.99 6.17 -2.58
C SER A 51 -5.94 5.97 -3.76
N THR A 52 -5.39 5.90 -4.99
CA THR A 52 -6.16 5.78 -6.24
C THR A 52 -5.78 4.56 -7.06
N ILE A 53 -4.85 3.72 -6.58
CA ILE A 53 -4.45 2.53 -7.32
C ILE A 53 -5.58 1.50 -7.32
N PRO A 54 -5.83 0.81 -8.45
CA PRO A 54 -6.94 -0.12 -8.57
C PRO A 54 -6.67 -1.47 -7.90
N ASP A 55 -5.40 -1.82 -7.71
CA ASP A 55 -4.96 -3.13 -7.23
C ASP A 55 -4.27 -2.96 -5.87
N LEU A 56 -4.86 -3.55 -4.83
CA LEU A 56 -4.33 -3.53 -3.47
C LEU A 56 -3.91 -4.94 -3.05
N VAL A 57 -2.62 -5.10 -2.73
CA VAL A 57 -2.08 -6.32 -2.13
C VAL A 57 -1.71 -6.03 -0.69
N VAL A 58 -2.46 -6.61 0.24
CA VAL A 58 -2.24 -6.55 1.67
C VAL A 58 -1.57 -7.85 2.11
N ASP A 59 -0.25 -7.79 2.30
CA ASP A 59 0.48 -8.88 2.93
C ASP A 59 0.66 -8.60 4.43
N CYS A 60 0.00 -9.42 5.22
CA CYS A 60 0.05 -9.36 6.67
C CYS A 60 1.01 -10.39 7.25
N GLY A 61 1.49 -11.34 6.44
CA GLY A 61 2.56 -12.23 6.83
C GLY A 61 3.91 -11.51 6.80
N ILE A 62 4.79 -11.88 7.73
CA ILE A 62 6.26 -11.80 7.58
C ILE A 62 6.93 -10.41 7.75
N HIS A 63 6.43 -9.53 8.63
CA HIS A 63 7.28 -8.47 9.22
C HIS A 63 7.09 -8.28 10.72
N SER A 64 6.72 -9.33 11.46
CA SER A 64 6.85 -9.38 12.91
C SER A 64 8.32 -9.52 13.34
N ASN A 65 9.17 -8.58 12.92
CA ASN A 65 10.43 -8.32 13.61
C ASN A 65 10.17 -7.52 14.89
N VAL A 66 9.28 -8.01 15.74
CA VAL A 66 9.17 -7.55 17.13
C VAL A 66 8.74 -8.76 17.95
N HIS A 67 9.70 -9.34 18.68
CA HIS A 67 9.38 -9.99 19.94
C HIS A 67 8.55 -9.01 20.78
N GLN A 68 7.22 -9.13 20.77
CA GLN A 68 6.29 -8.88 21.89
C GLN A 68 4.84 -8.73 21.39
N ASN A 69 3.94 -9.51 22.00
CA ASN A 69 2.46 -9.44 21.95
C ASN A 69 1.75 -10.08 20.75
N ILE A 70 1.67 -11.41 20.82
CA ILE A 70 0.83 -12.31 20.01
C ILE A 70 -0.67 -11.93 20.00
N GLY A 71 -1.13 -11.06 20.91
CA GLY A 71 -2.52 -10.57 20.96
C GLY A 71 -2.83 -9.32 20.11
N ASN A 72 -1.82 -8.60 19.60
CA ASN A 72 -2.03 -7.26 19.01
C ASN A 72 -1.96 -7.24 17.47
N GLU A 73 -1.44 -8.29 16.83
CA GLU A 73 -1.19 -8.27 15.38
C GLU A 73 -2.48 -8.23 14.56
N GLU A 74 -3.52 -8.92 15.01
CA GLU A 74 -4.83 -8.91 14.37
C GLU A 74 -5.49 -7.53 14.49
N GLU A 75 -5.46 -6.92 15.67
CA GLU A 75 -6.01 -5.58 15.91
C GLU A 75 -5.27 -4.51 15.08
N LEU A 76 -3.95 -4.60 14.99
CA LEU A 76 -3.12 -3.71 14.18
C LEU A 76 -3.40 -3.87 12.69
N THR A 77 -3.55 -5.10 12.23
CA THR A 77 -3.92 -5.40 10.85
C THR A 77 -5.30 -4.86 10.54
N THR A 78 -6.26 -5.05 11.44
CA THR A 78 -7.61 -4.54 11.27
C THR A 78 -7.63 -3.03 11.22
N THR A 79 -6.96 -2.37 12.16
CA THR A 79 -6.83 -0.92 12.19
C THR A 79 -6.17 -0.39 10.92
N PHE A 80 -5.17 -1.12 10.39
CA PHE A 80 -4.51 -0.76 9.14
C PHE A 80 -5.45 -0.87 7.94
N VAL A 81 -6.16 -2.00 7.79
CA VAL A 81 -7.09 -2.24 6.68
C VAL A 81 -8.29 -1.28 6.74
N ASP A 82 -8.81 -0.98 7.94
CA ASP A 82 -9.87 0.01 8.11
C ASP A 82 -9.42 1.42 7.66
N LYS A 83 -8.22 1.83 8.10
CA LYS A 83 -7.62 3.10 7.66
C LYS A 83 -7.34 3.11 6.16
N LEU A 84 -6.91 1.97 5.61
CA LEU A 84 -6.67 1.79 4.18
C LEU A 84 -7.95 2.05 3.39
N PHE A 85 -9.06 1.40 3.76
CA PHE A 85 -10.34 1.61 3.09
C PHE A 85 -10.89 3.03 3.24
N SER A 86 -10.74 3.61 4.44
CA SER A 86 -11.14 5.01 4.72
C SER A 86 -10.38 6.03 3.86
N CYS A 87 -9.10 5.78 3.61
CA CYS A 87 -8.23 6.69 2.87
C CYS A 87 -8.23 6.44 1.35
N HIS A 88 -8.63 5.25 0.90
CA HIS A 88 -8.67 4.90 -0.52
C HIS A 88 -9.87 5.55 -1.21
N LYS A 89 -9.60 6.35 -2.25
CA LYS A 89 -10.58 7.19 -2.96
C LYS A 89 -10.93 6.68 -4.36
N GLY A 90 -10.12 5.77 -4.90
CA GLY A 90 -10.33 5.21 -6.23
C GLY A 90 -11.32 4.04 -6.26
N ASN A 91 -11.64 3.59 -7.47
CA ASN A 91 -12.27 2.30 -7.66
C ASN A 91 -11.24 1.21 -7.40
N LEU A 92 -11.63 0.20 -6.63
CA LEU A 92 -10.82 -0.98 -6.42
C LEU A 92 -11.25 -2.02 -7.43
N TYR A 93 -10.32 -2.47 -8.25
CA TYR A 93 -10.55 -3.59 -9.16
C TYR A 93 -10.20 -4.90 -8.47
N LYS A 94 -9.02 -4.94 -7.84
CA LYS A 94 -8.46 -6.14 -7.22
C LYS A 94 -8.04 -5.88 -5.78
N PHE A 95 -8.46 -6.75 -4.87
CA PHE A 95 -8.00 -6.78 -3.49
C PHE A 95 -7.51 -8.18 -3.12
N LYS A 96 -6.24 -8.26 -2.71
CA LYS A 96 -5.63 -9.50 -2.22
C LYS A 96 -5.24 -9.32 -0.75
N LEU A 97 -5.65 -10.27 0.09
CA LEU A 97 -5.25 -10.37 1.49
C LEU A 97 -4.54 -11.70 1.72
N SER A 98 -3.32 -11.66 2.26
CA SER A 98 -2.54 -12.84 2.63
C SER A 98 -2.00 -12.74 4.06
N GLY A 99 -1.78 -13.90 4.71
CA GLY A 99 -1.03 -14.00 5.96
C GLY A 99 -1.80 -13.61 7.23
N VAL A 100 -3.13 -13.61 7.19
CA VAL A 100 -3.98 -13.46 8.39
C VAL A 100 -4.96 -14.63 8.43
N LYS A 101 -5.33 -15.06 9.63
CA LYS A 101 -6.64 -15.67 9.91
C LYS A 101 -7.50 -14.62 10.60
N PRO A 102 -8.16 -13.71 9.88
CA PRO A 102 -8.98 -12.70 10.54
C PRO A 102 -10.19 -13.38 11.18
N ASP A 103 -10.59 -12.92 12.36
CA ASP A 103 -11.88 -13.24 12.97
C ASP A 103 -13.02 -12.93 11.97
N ILE A 104 -14.03 -13.78 11.96
CA ILE A 104 -15.15 -13.79 11.00
C ILE A 104 -15.89 -12.44 10.96
N VAL A 105 -15.90 -11.72 12.08
CA VAL A 105 -16.57 -10.42 12.22
C VAL A 105 -15.89 -9.34 11.36
N PHE A 106 -14.56 -9.34 11.27
CA PHE A 106 -13.82 -8.33 10.49
C PHE A 106 -13.96 -8.56 8.98
N HIS A 107 -14.06 -9.82 8.55
CA HIS A 107 -14.29 -10.17 7.15
C HIS A 107 -15.60 -9.60 6.62
N VAL A 108 -16.70 -9.72 7.37
CA VAL A 108 -18.02 -9.27 6.88
C VAL A 108 -18.02 -7.77 6.60
N ARG A 109 -17.45 -6.96 7.50
CA ARG A 109 -17.37 -5.50 7.32
C ARG A 109 -16.48 -5.10 6.14
N TRP A 110 -15.35 -5.78 5.95
CA TRP A 110 -14.48 -5.52 4.80
C TRP A 110 -15.13 -5.94 3.50
N ILE A 111 -15.80 -7.08 3.46
CA ILE A 111 -16.55 -7.55 2.28
C ILE A 111 -17.65 -6.56 1.91
N GLU A 112 -18.40 -6.05 2.89
CA GLU A 112 -19.39 -4.99 2.65
C GLU A 112 -18.75 -3.73 2.06
N THR A 113 -17.62 -3.29 2.63
CA THR A 113 -16.89 -2.11 2.16
C THR A 113 -16.34 -2.31 0.74
N LEU A 114 -15.79 -3.49 0.44
CA LEU A 114 -15.27 -3.86 -0.88
C LEU A 114 -16.40 -3.96 -1.92
N SER A 115 -17.58 -4.45 -1.51
CA SER A 115 -18.78 -4.51 -2.34
C SER A 115 -19.23 -3.12 -2.77
N GLN A 116 -19.26 -2.16 -1.84
CA GLN A 116 -19.57 -0.75 -2.13
C GLN A 116 -18.54 -0.09 -3.07
N LYS A 117 -17.31 -0.60 -3.11
CA LYS A 117 -16.22 -0.11 -3.98
C LYS A 117 -16.14 -0.80 -5.34
N HIS A 118 -17.13 -1.65 -5.69
CA HIS A 118 -17.22 -2.38 -6.96
C HIS A 118 -16.01 -3.26 -7.28
N VAL A 119 -15.44 -3.90 -6.26
CA VAL A 119 -14.32 -4.84 -6.43
C VAL A 119 -14.73 -5.99 -7.34
N SER A 120 -13.92 -6.22 -8.37
CA SER A 120 -14.16 -7.29 -9.35
C SER A 120 -13.39 -8.57 -9.01
N GLU A 121 -12.26 -8.45 -8.32
CA GLU A 121 -11.40 -9.57 -7.96
C GLU A 121 -11.05 -9.50 -6.47
N LEU A 122 -11.53 -10.47 -5.69
CA LEU A 122 -11.21 -10.63 -4.27
C LEU A 122 -10.45 -11.94 -4.05
N ILE A 123 -9.22 -11.86 -3.55
CA ILE A 123 -8.38 -13.01 -3.24
C ILE A 123 -8.09 -13.03 -1.74
N LEU A 124 -8.48 -14.13 -1.09
CA LEU A 124 -8.16 -14.41 0.31
C LEU A 124 -7.25 -15.64 0.34
N GLU A 125 -5.97 -15.45 0.67
CA GLU A 125 -4.99 -16.53 0.78
C GLU A 125 -4.67 -16.79 2.26
N ASN A 126 -4.94 -18.00 2.72
CA ASN A 126 -4.53 -18.46 4.05
C ASN A 126 -3.13 -19.09 3.94
N ASP A 127 -2.22 -18.72 4.84
CA ASP A 127 -0.82 -19.18 4.80
C ASP A 127 -0.65 -20.70 5.08
N THR A 128 -1.75 -21.44 5.28
CA THR A 128 -1.73 -22.89 5.49
C THR A 128 -1.30 -23.68 4.26
N ASP A 129 -1.35 -23.09 3.07
CA ASP A 129 -1.13 -23.82 1.81
C ASP A 129 0.34 -23.81 1.35
N LYS A 130 1.24 -23.13 2.08
CA LYS A 130 2.68 -23.09 1.77
C LYS A 130 3.48 -24.25 2.38
N PHE A 131 2.84 -25.13 3.16
CA PHE A 131 3.51 -26.22 3.89
C PHE A 131 2.93 -27.61 3.60
N LEU A 132 2.17 -27.78 2.52
CA LEU A 132 1.72 -29.09 2.01
C LEU A 132 2.37 -29.44 0.68
#